data_AF-A0A7S0LSJ9-F1
#
_entry.id   AF-A0A7S0LSJ9-F1
#
_cell.length_a   1.000
_cell.length_b   1.000
_cell.length_c   1.000
_cell.angle_alpha   90.00
_cell.angle_beta   90.00
_cell.angle_gamma   90.00
#
_symmetry.space_group_name_H-M   'P 1'
#
loop_
_entity.id
_entity.type
_entity.pdbx_description
1 polymer ?
#
loop_
_entity_poly.entity_id
_entity_poly.type
_entity_poly.pdbx_seq_one_letter_code
_entity_poly.pdbx_strand_id
1 'polypeptide(L)'
;QRRGERERKREDGDGDGHKEHKKHKKHKKEHGHSGSSGSKHSGGTQMWVREHIRVRIVDKRVSGGALYNKKGIVEDVSGAERFSVRMDENRKLVEGLRVDDVETVVPKSAGAAVMIVHGSRRLRRGRLLERDSKKARAMVQLAGDLDVFECSFDDVAEWVGEAVDDDDAF
;
A
#
# COMPACT_ATOMS: atom_id res chain seq x y z
N GLN A 1 -17.73 54.82 38.01
CA GLN A 1 -17.39 54.97 39.45
C GLN A 1 -18.16 53.90 40.23
N ARG A 2 -17.68 53.43 41.41
CA ARG A 2 -18.39 52.68 42.49
C ARG A 2 -19.40 51.58 42.03
N ARG A 3 -19.22 50.27 42.21
CA ARG A 3 -18.67 49.42 43.30
C ARG A 3 -19.33 49.63 44.68
N GLY A 4 -20.02 48.60 45.15
CA GLY A 4 -20.65 48.42 46.46
C GLY A 4 -21.91 47.53 46.34
N GLU A 5 -22.34 46.72 47.32
CA GLU A 5 -21.71 46.26 48.57
C GLU A 5 -22.54 45.07 49.16
N ARG A 6 -21.99 44.34 50.15
CA ARG A 6 -22.63 43.37 51.07
C ARG A 6 -23.00 41.99 50.49
N GLU A 7 -22.72 40.82 51.09
CA GLU A 7 -22.38 40.32 52.45
C GLU A 7 -23.52 39.57 53.17
N ARG A 8 -23.26 38.29 53.46
CA ARG A 8 -23.46 37.49 54.71
C ARG A 8 -22.95 36.06 54.41
N LYS A 9 -22.06 35.41 55.18
CA LYS A 9 -22.20 34.82 56.54
C LYS A 9 -23.36 33.81 56.61
N ARG A 10 -23.24 32.54 57.05
CA ARG A 10 -22.17 31.74 57.69
C ARG A 10 -21.79 30.49 56.81
N GLU A 11 -20.69 29.72 56.89
CA GLU A 11 -19.71 29.32 57.97
C GLU A 11 -20.26 28.18 58.90
N ASP A 12 -19.72 26.96 59.13
CA ASP A 12 -18.51 26.15 58.76
C ASP A 12 -18.81 24.63 59.02
N GLY A 13 -17.90 23.67 58.76
CA GLY A 13 -18.04 22.25 59.18
C GLY A 13 -16.87 21.30 58.82
N ASP A 14 -16.29 20.62 59.82
CA ASP A 14 -15.10 19.75 59.76
C ASP A 14 -15.34 18.33 59.19
N GLY A 15 -14.29 17.66 58.70
CA GLY A 15 -14.37 16.27 58.22
C GLY A 15 -13.07 15.68 57.62
N ASP A 16 -12.16 15.19 58.46
CA ASP A 16 -10.98 14.40 58.04
C ASP A 16 -11.41 13.01 57.49
N GLY A 17 -10.70 12.48 56.49
CA GLY A 17 -11.14 11.31 55.70
C GLY A 17 -10.04 10.63 54.88
N HIS A 18 -9.28 9.74 55.53
CA HIS A 18 -8.15 8.99 54.94
C HIS A 18 -8.56 7.87 53.95
N LYS A 19 -7.78 7.72 52.83
CA LYS A 19 -7.62 6.51 51.96
C LYS A 19 -8.85 6.17 51.07
N GLU A 20 -8.74 5.49 49.91
CA GLU A 20 -7.77 4.50 49.42
C GLU A 20 -7.33 4.69 47.95
N HIS A 21 -6.20 4.06 47.56
CA HIS A 21 -5.82 3.85 46.15
C HIS A 21 -6.36 2.51 45.62
N LYS A 22 -7.12 2.50 44.51
CA LYS A 22 -7.48 1.26 43.81
C LYS A 22 -6.82 1.14 42.43
N LYS A 23 -5.71 0.38 42.40
CA LYS A 23 -5.03 -0.07 41.18
C LYS A 23 -5.95 -1.01 40.39
N HIS A 24 -6.29 -0.68 39.15
CA HIS A 24 -6.86 -1.66 38.23
C HIS A 24 -5.73 -2.51 37.60
N LYS A 25 -5.83 -3.84 37.72
CA LYS A 25 -4.80 -4.78 37.28
C LYS A 25 -4.78 -4.93 35.76
N LYS A 26 -3.63 -4.64 35.15
CA LYS A 26 -3.27 -5.09 33.79
C LYS A 26 -3.19 -6.62 33.77
N HIS A 27 -4.15 -7.30 33.15
CA HIS A 27 -4.07 -8.75 32.94
C HIS A 27 -3.17 -9.06 31.74
N LYS A 28 -2.03 -9.70 32.05
CA LYS A 28 -1.03 -10.19 31.12
C LYS A 28 -1.51 -11.55 30.59
N LYS A 29 -1.60 -11.73 29.26
CA LYS A 29 -1.55 -13.04 28.62
C LYS A 29 -0.38 -13.04 27.65
N GLU A 30 0.57 -13.92 27.91
CA GLU A 30 1.71 -14.18 27.04
C GLU A 30 1.49 -15.52 26.34
N HIS A 31 1.56 -15.50 25.02
CA HIS A 31 2.01 -16.66 24.24
C HIS A 31 3.14 -16.14 23.35
N GLY A 32 4.30 -16.78 23.44
CA GLY A 32 5.54 -16.27 22.88
C GLY A 32 5.82 -16.78 21.48
N HIS A 33 6.42 -15.90 20.68
CA HIS A 33 7.45 -16.22 19.68
C HIS A 33 7.23 -17.40 18.72
N SER A 34 6.76 -17.09 17.52
CA SER A 34 7.59 -17.38 16.33
C SER A 34 8.08 -16.05 15.75
N GLY A 35 9.26 -16.04 15.14
CA GLY A 35 9.94 -14.80 14.75
C GLY A 35 9.61 -14.35 13.33
N SER A 36 9.11 -13.12 13.18
CA SER A 36 9.40 -12.30 12.01
C SER A 36 10.13 -11.05 12.47
N SER A 37 11.23 -10.71 11.79
CA SER A 37 12.08 -9.58 12.15
C SER A 37 11.36 -8.27 11.87
N GLY A 38 10.83 -7.64 12.93
CA GLY A 38 10.24 -6.31 12.87
C GLY A 38 11.29 -5.25 12.49
N SER A 39 11.56 -5.12 11.20
CA SER A 39 12.30 -4.00 10.65
C SER A 39 11.56 -2.72 11.03
N LYS A 40 12.28 -1.81 11.69
CA LYS A 40 11.72 -0.50 12.05
C LYS A 40 11.46 0.24 10.74
N HIS A 41 10.20 0.32 10.32
CA HIS A 41 9.81 1.09 9.14
C HIS A 41 10.18 2.57 9.36
N SER A 42 11.35 2.96 8.89
CA SER A 42 11.68 4.35 8.60
C SER A 42 10.64 4.87 7.61
N GLY A 43 10.04 6.02 7.90
CA GLY A 43 8.89 6.57 7.16
C GLY A 43 9.24 7.16 5.79
N GLY A 44 9.97 6.43 4.96
CA GLY A 44 10.11 6.70 3.53
C GLY A 44 9.00 6.01 2.74
N THR A 45 8.52 6.66 1.68
CA THR A 45 7.53 6.11 0.76
C THR A 45 8.09 4.84 0.10
N GLN A 46 7.55 3.67 0.44
CA GLN A 46 8.15 2.40 0.02
C GLN A 46 7.80 2.07 -1.44
N MET A 47 8.71 2.44 -2.36
CA MET A 47 8.77 2.12 -3.80
C MET A 47 7.79 1.03 -4.24
N TRP A 48 6.70 1.39 -4.94
CA TRP A 48 5.67 0.43 -5.38
C TRP A 48 6.04 -0.31 -6.66
N VAL A 49 6.78 0.34 -7.57
CA VAL A 49 7.22 -0.22 -8.85
C VAL A 49 8.06 -1.48 -8.62
N ARG A 50 7.82 -2.53 -9.42
CA ARG A 50 8.50 -3.83 -9.33
C ARG A 50 8.84 -4.36 -10.72
N GLU A 51 9.93 -5.11 -10.82
CA GLU A 51 10.30 -5.86 -12.02
C GLU A 51 9.15 -6.75 -12.52
N HIS A 52 9.08 -6.93 -13.83
CA HIS A 52 8.08 -7.74 -14.53
C HIS A 52 6.60 -7.34 -14.32
N ILE A 53 6.31 -6.16 -13.78
CA ILE A 53 4.98 -5.54 -13.93
C ILE A 53 4.94 -4.69 -15.21
N ARG A 54 3.76 -4.59 -15.85
CA ARG A 54 3.55 -3.60 -16.91
C ARG A 54 3.10 -2.26 -16.29
N VAL A 55 3.71 -1.19 -16.76
CA VAL A 55 3.40 0.21 -16.42
C VAL A 55 3.09 1.02 -17.69
N ARG A 56 2.55 2.22 -17.51
CA ARG A 56 2.37 3.21 -18.59
C ARG A 56 2.99 4.54 -18.18
N ILE A 57 3.73 5.16 -19.10
CA ILE A 57 4.32 6.49 -18.89
C ILE A 57 3.22 7.57 -18.95
N VAL A 58 3.12 8.38 -17.90
CA VAL A 58 2.15 9.48 -17.74
C VAL A 58 2.81 10.86 -17.70
N ASP A 59 4.11 10.96 -17.42
CA ASP A 59 4.81 12.25 -17.49
C ASP A 59 5.22 12.59 -18.93
N LYS A 60 4.76 13.75 -19.42
CA LYS A 60 5.10 14.31 -20.73
C LYS A 60 6.54 14.84 -20.83
N ARG A 61 7.27 14.96 -19.72
CA ARG A 61 8.70 15.31 -19.72
C ARG A 61 9.57 14.14 -20.19
N VAL A 62 9.11 12.89 -19.99
CA VAL A 62 9.83 11.67 -20.39
C VAL A 62 10.00 11.62 -21.91
N SER A 63 11.25 11.58 -22.37
CA SER A 63 11.62 11.60 -23.81
C SER A 63 10.91 12.71 -24.61
N GLY A 64 10.71 13.89 -24.01
CA GLY A 64 10.04 15.02 -24.67
C GLY A 64 8.56 14.74 -25.03
N GLY A 65 7.92 13.81 -24.34
CA GLY A 65 6.51 13.44 -24.55
C GLY A 65 6.29 12.35 -25.60
N ALA A 66 7.33 11.92 -26.32
CA ALA A 66 7.24 10.87 -27.34
C ALA A 66 6.84 9.48 -26.79
N LEU A 67 6.90 9.31 -25.46
CA LEU A 67 6.48 8.11 -24.74
C LEU A 67 5.21 8.29 -23.88
N TYR A 68 4.62 9.48 -23.87
CA TYR A 68 3.38 9.73 -23.10
C TYR A 68 2.27 8.77 -23.55
N ASN A 69 1.53 8.25 -22.57
CA ASN A 69 0.49 7.25 -22.73
C ASN A 69 0.93 5.84 -23.20
N LYS A 70 2.22 5.63 -23.52
CA LYS A 70 2.76 4.34 -23.98
C LYS A 70 3.07 3.40 -22.81
N LYS A 71 3.07 2.10 -23.11
CA LYS A 71 3.25 1.02 -22.13
C LYS A 71 4.60 0.32 -22.28
N GLY A 72 5.07 -0.26 -21.17
CA GLY A 72 6.24 -1.11 -21.14
C GLY A 72 6.35 -1.91 -19.85
N ILE A 73 7.29 -2.85 -19.85
CA ILE A 73 7.55 -3.78 -18.75
C ILE A 73 8.73 -3.25 -17.94
N VAL A 74 8.64 -3.23 -16.61
CA VAL A 74 9.78 -2.86 -15.76
C VAL A 74 10.84 -3.97 -15.84
N GLU A 75 12.07 -3.60 -16.19
CA GLU A 75 13.17 -4.55 -16.47
C GLU A 75 14.23 -4.61 -15.36
N ASP A 76 14.43 -3.51 -14.62
CA ASP A 76 15.28 -3.39 -13.43
C ASP A 76 14.70 -2.32 -12.49
N VAL A 77 14.81 -2.49 -11.16
CA VAL A 77 14.51 -1.45 -10.15
C VAL A 77 15.78 -1.10 -9.36
N SER A 78 16.51 -0.09 -9.85
CA SER A 78 17.82 0.32 -9.34
C SER A 78 17.77 1.46 -8.31
N GLY A 79 18.47 1.26 -7.19
CA GLY A 79 18.56 2.24 -6.10
C GLY A 79 17.26 2.36 -5.28
N ALA A 80 16.98 3.56 -4.76
CA ALA A 80 15.82 3.78 -3.88
C ALA A 80 14.51 4.10 -4.64
N GLU A 81 14.60 4.84 -5.75
CA GLU A 81 13.45 5.46 -6.43
C GLU A 81 13.59 5.50 -7.96
N ARG A 82 14.49 4.69 -8.55
CA ARG A 82 14.69 4.62 -10.01
C ARG A 82 14.43 3.21 -10.52
N PHE A 83 14.14 3.12 -11.82
CA PHE A 83 13.93 1.86 -12.54
C PHE A 83 14.12 2.08 -14.04
N SER A 84 14.14 0.97 -14.78
CA SER A 84 14.14 0.96 -16.24
C SER A 84 12.90 0.26 -16.79
N VAL A 85 12.42 0.71 -17.96
CA VAL A 85 11.24 0.16 -18.64
C VAL A 85 11.58 -0.24 -20.08
N ARG A 86 11.27 -1.48 -20.42
CA ARG A 86 11.26 -2.01 -21.79
C ARG A 86 9.93 -1.69 -22.47
N MET A 87 9.93 -0.74 -23.40
CA MET A 87 8.70 -0.32 -24.10
C MET A 87 8.13 -1.45 -24.96
N ASP A 88 6.80 -1.63 -24.91
CA ASP A 88 6.10 -2.69 -25.64
C ASP A 88 6.25 -2.54 -27.17
N GLU A 89 6.07 -1.32 -27.70
CA GLU A 89 5.97 -1.04 -29.14
C GLU A 89 7.26 -1.31 -29.93
N ASN A 90 8.41 -1.00 -29.35
CA ASN A 90 9.69 -0.94 -30.08
C ASN A 90 10.87 -1.55 -29.33
N ARG A 91 10.62 -2.19 -28.17
CA ARG A 91 11.64 -2.83 -27.30
C ARG A 91 12.78 -1.90 -26.89
N LYS A 92 12.62 -0.58 -26.99
CA LYS A 92 13.55 0.41 -26.45
C LYS A 92 13.57 0.32 -24.92
N LEU A 93 14.77 0.33 -24.33
CA LEU A 93 14.95 0.53 -22.88
C LEU A 93 14.90 2.02 -22.54
N VAL A 94 14.22 2.35 -21.45
CA VAL A 94 14.06 3.72 -20.94
C VAL A 94 14.48 3.72 -19.48
N GLU A 95 15.64 4.30 -19.20
CA GLU A 95 16.32 4.21 -17.91
C GLU A 95 16.09 5.44 -17.04
N GLY A 96 16.26 5.28 -15.73
CA GLY A 96 16.24 6.39 -14.78
C GLY A 96 14.86 7.01 -14.57
N LEU A 97 13.78 6.29 -14.88
CA LEU A 97 12.41 6.72 -14.58
C LEU A 97 12.18 6.83 -13.07
N ARG A 98 11.27 7.70 -12.66
CA ARG A 98 10.77 7.88 -11.29
C ARG A 98 9.37 7.30 -11.14
N VAL A 99 8.96 7.10 -9.89
CA VAL A 99 7.60 6.63 -9.53
C VAL A 99 6.52 7.48 -10.18
N ASP A 100 6.65 8.81 -10.10
CA ASP A 100 5.66 9.78 -10.62
C ASP A 100 5.63 9.85 -12.16
N ASP A 101 6.56 9.20 -12.85
CA ASP A 101 6.60 9.18 -14.32
C ASP A 101 5.59 8.18 -14.91
N VAL A 102 5.03 7.26 -14.09
CA VAL A 102 4.22 6.11 -14.53
C VAL A 102 2.95 5.82 -13.72
N GLU A 103 1.96 5.19 -14.35
CA GLU A 103 0.80 4.54 -13.72
C GLU A 103 0.89 3.00 -13.84
N THR A 104 0.12 2.28 -13.01
CA THR A 104 -0.11 0.84 -13.15
C THR A 104 -0.88 0.50 -14.42
N VAL A 105 -0.71 -0.72 -14.95
CA VAL A 105 -1.53 -1.23 -16.05
C VAL A 105 -2.29 -2.45 -15.60
N VAL A 106 -3.60 -2.34 -15.39
CA VAL A 106 -4.48 -3.50 -15.20
C VAL A 106 -4.74 -4.19 -16.56
N PRO A 107 -4.57 -5.52 -16.69
CA PRO A 107 -4.74 -6.22 -17.95
C PRO A 107 -6.20 -6.19 -18.43
N LYS A 108 -6.44 -6.35 -19.74
CA LYS A 108 -7.81 -6.36 -20.30
C LYS A 108 -8.51 -7.72 -20.18
N SER A 109 -7.75 -8.81 -20.15
CA SER A 109 -8.28 -10.17 -20.19
C SER A 109 -8.48 -10.71 -18.77
N ALA A 110 -9.63 -11.34 -18.51
CA ALA A 110 -9.79 -12.20 -17.34
C ALA A 110 -8.81 -13.39 -17.42
N GLY A 111 -8.44 -13.93 -16.26
CA GLY A 111 -7.40 -14.97 -16.10
C GLY A 111 -5.96 -14.46 -16.20
N ALA A 112 -5.72 -13.24 -16.68
CA ALA A 112 -4.38 -12.67 -16.79
C ALA A 112 -3.72 -12.47 -15.41
N ALA A 113 -2.42 -12.73 -15.33
CA ALA A 113 -1.65 -12.62 -14.10
C ALA A 113 -1.51 -11.15 -13.66
N VAL A 114 -1.53 -10.93 -12.35
CA VAL A 114 -1.40 -9.62 -11.71
C VAL A 114 -0.55 -9.68 -10.45
N MET A 115 0.08 -8.56 -10.10
CA MET A 115 0.74 -8.31 -8.82
C MET A 115 0.07 -7.15 -8.09
N ILE A 116 -0.13 -7.30 -6.78
CA ILE A 116 -0.60 -6.22 -5.90
C ILE A 116 0.59 -5.32 -5.52
N VAL A 117 0.50 -4.01 -5.79
CA VAL A 117 1.61 -3.04 -5.57
C VAL A 117 1.43 -2.14 -4.34
N HIS A 118 0.22 -2.09 -3.76
CA HIS A 118 -0.11 -1.33 -2.55
C HIS A 118 -0.91 -2.14 -1.50
N GLY A 119 -1.17 -1.55 -0.33
CA GLY A 119 -1.95 -2.15 0.75
C GLY A 119 -1.27 -3.32 1.48
N SER A 120 -2.05 -4.05 2.28
CA SER A 120 -1.59 -5.19 3.10
C SER A 120 -1.30 -6.47 2.31
N ARG A 121 -1.83 -6.57 1.09
CA ARG A 121 -1.68 -7.73 0.19
C ARG A 121 -0.52 -7.56 -0.82
N ARG A 122 0.25 -6.48 -0.69
CA ARG A 122 1.34 -6.07 -1.58
C ARG A 122 2.39 -7.18 -1.80
N LEU A 123 2.97 -7.21 -3.00
CA LEU A 123 3.87 -8.23 -3.57
C LEU A 123 3.25 -9.61 -3.81
N ARG A 124 2.01 -9.88 -3.34
CA ARG A 124 1.31 -11.12 -3.72
C ARG A 124 0.92 -11.08 -5.20
N ARG A 125 1.01 -12.24 -5.85
CA ARG A 125 0.57 -12.49 -7.22
C ARG A 125 -0.84 -13.11 -7.22
N GLY A 126 -1.54 -12.99 -8.34
CA GLY A 126 -2.89 -13.52 -8.52
C GLY A 126 -3.34 -13.49 -9.98
N ARG A 127 -4.62 -13.78 -10.22
CA ARG A 127 -5.28 -13.72 -11.53
C ARG A 127 -6.45 -12.72 -11.50
N LEU A 128 -6.57 -11.90 -12.53
CA LEU A 128 -7.66 -10.94 -12.69
C LEU A 128 -8.96 -11.70 -13.03
N LEU A 129 -10.01 -11.55 -12.21
CA LEU A 129 -11.33 -12.12 -12.48
C LEU A 129 -12.22 -11.15 -13.28
N GLU A 130 -12.33 -9.90 -12.82
CA GLU A 130 -13.19 -8.87 -13.42
C GLU A 130 -12.52 -7.49 -13.40
N ARG A 131 -12.88 -6.61 -14.35
CA ARG A 131 -12.30 -5.26 -14.51
C ARG A 131 -13.36 -4.22 -14.88
N ASP A 132 -13.92 -3.55 -13.86
CA ASP A 132 -14.81 -2.41 -14.06
C ASP A 132 -14.01 -1.14 -14.40
N SER A 133 -14.00 -0.79 -15.69
CA SER A 133 -13.32 0.42 -16.19
C SER A 133 -14.07 1.72 -15.94
N LYS A 134 -15.32 1.68 -15.47
CA LYS A 134 -16.12 2.85 -15.10
C LYS A 134 -15.89 3.25 -13.65
N LYS A 135 -15.67 2.27 -12.77
CA LYS A 135 -15.32 2.48 -11.35
C LYS A 135 -13.80 2.51 -11.07
N ALA A 136 -12.98 2.14 -12.06
CA ALA A 136 -11.54 1.87 -11.89
C ALA A 136 -11.26 0.78 -10.85
N ARG A 137 -12.01 -0.33 -10.92
CA ARG A 137 -11.99 -1.42 -9.94
C ARG A 137 -11.71 -2.78 -10.57
N ALA A 138 -10.88 -3.57 -9.90
CA ALA A 138 -10.49 -4.91 -10.32
C ALA A 138 -10.85 -5.93 -9.23
N MET A 139 -11.44 -7.05 -9.64
CA MET A 139 -11.65 -8.23 -8.79
C MET A 139 -10.48 -9.20 -9.03
N VAL A 140 -9.74 -9.55 -7.99
CA VAL A 140 -8.52 -10.38 -8.09
C VAL A 140 -8.65 -11.60 -7.19
N GLN A 141 -8.31 -12.77 -7.74
CA GLN A 141 -8.05 -13.97 -6.96
C GLN A 141 -6.54 -14.09 -6.70
N LEU A 142 -6.13 -14.30 -5.46
CA LEU A 142 -4.72 -14.45 -5.10
C LEU A 142 -4.26 -15.91 -5.25
N ALA A 143 -2.98 -16.09 -5.58
CA ALA A 143 -2.33 -17.40 -5.54
C ALA A 143 -2.12 -17.88 -4.09
N GLY A 144 -2.12 -19.20 -3.90
CA GLY A 144 -1.86 -19.88 -2.63
C GLY A 144 -3.07 -20.07 -1.71
N ASP A 145 -3.85 -19.01 -1.43
CA ASP A 145 -5.04 -19.08 -0.56
C ASP A 145 -6.38 -18.95 -1.31
N LEU A 146 -6.33 -18.72 -2.63
CA LEU A 146 -7.49 -18.51 -3.51
C LEU A 146 -8.41 -17.35 -3.10
N ASP A 147 -7.95 -16.45 -2.23
CA ASP A 147 -8.73 -15.35 -1.66
C ASP A 147 -9.11 -14.32 -2.73
N VAL A 148 -10.36 -13.88 -2.75
CA VAL A 148 -10.96 -13.05 -3.80
C VAL A 148 -11.39 -11.70 -3.22
N PHE A 149 -10.85 -10.61 -3.77
CA PHE A 149 -11.13 -9.26 -3.27
C PHE A 149 -11.14 -8.19 -4.37
N GLU A 150 -11.84 -7.09 -4.09
CA GLU A 150 -11.90 -5.90 -4.95
C GLU A 150 -10.82 -4.89 -4.55
N CYS A 151 -10.16 -4.27 -5.53
CA CYS A 151 -9.09 -3.28 -5.33
C CYS A 151 -9.17 -2.13 -6.36
N SER A 152 -8.48 -1.01 -6.10
CA SER A 152 -8.31 0.07 -7.09
C SER A 152 -7.41 -0.40 -8.24
N PHE A 153 -7.55 0.20 -9.41
CA PHE A 153 -6.54 0.04 -10.47
C PHE A 153 -5.14 0.49 -10.03
N ASP A 154 -5.03 1.45 -9.11
CA ASP A 154 -3.75 1.90 -8.56
C ASP A 154 -3.07 0.80 -7.70
N ASP A 155 -3.86 -0.08 -7.07
CA ASP A 155 -3.36 -1.12 -6.17
C ASP A 155 -2.77 -2.34 -6.91
N VAL A 156 -2.99 -2.48 -8.23
CA VAL A 156 -2.72 -3.71 -8.98
C VAL A 156 -2.16 -3.44 -10.38
N ALA A 157 -1.14 -4.21 -10.79
CA ALA A 157 -0.56 -4.18 -12.12
C ALA A 157 -0.52 -5.57 -12.78
N GLU A 158 -0.59 -5.61 -14.11
CA GLU A 158 -0.37 -6.80 -14.93
C GLU A 158 1.03 -7.36 -14.66
N TRP A 159 1.10 -8.63 -14.27
CA TRP A 159 2.34 -9.37 -14.09
C TRP A 159 2.67 -10.13 -15.37
N VAL A 160 3.88 -9.96 -15.89
CA VAL A 160 4.37 -10.59 -17.13
C VAL A 160 5.70 -11.33 -16.93
N GLY A 161 6.08 -11.57 -15.67
CA GLY A 161 7.15 -12.50 -15.32
C GLY A 161 6.66 -13.94 -15.32
N GLU A 162 7.50 -14.85 -14.85
CA GLU A 162 7.16 -16.27 -14.75
C GLU A 162 5.90 -16.51 -13.89
N ALA A 163 5.17 -17.57 -14.24
CA ALA A 163 4.03 -18.00 -13.45
C ALA A 163 4.48 -18.36 -12.02
N VAL A 164 3.57 -18.18 -11.07
CA VAL A 164 3.56 -19.08 -9.91
C VAL A 164 2.69 -20.24 -10.36
N ASP A 165 3.33 -21.37 -10.65
CA ASP A 165 2.61 -22.62 -10.87
C ASP A 165 1.97 -23.06 -9.54
N ASP A 166 0.78 -23.66 -9.62
CA ASP A 166 -0.03 -23.97 -8.43
C ASP A 166 0.51 -25.20 -7.65
N ASP A 167 1.62 -25.81 -8.11
CA ASP A 167 2.21 -27.06 -7.61
C ASP A 167 3.24 -26.92 -6.45
N ASP A 168 3.77 -25.71 -6.18
CA ASP A 168 4.75 -25.48 -5.09
C ASP A 168 4.13 -25.43 -3.67
N ALA A 169 2.85 -25.79 -3.54
CA ALA A 169 2.09 -25.80 -2.29
C ALA A 169 2.17 -27.15 -1.54
N PHE A 170 3.37 -27.45 -1.01
CA PHE A 170 3.66 -28.63 -0.17
C PHE A 170 3.32 -28.44 1.33
#